data_AF-A0A561SGR0-F1
#
_entry.id   AF-A0A561SGR0-F1
#
_cell.length_a   1.000
_cell.length_b   1.000
_cell.length_c   1.000
_cell.angle_alpha   90.00
_cell.angle_beta   90.00
_cell.angle_gamma   90.00
#
_symmetry.space_group_name_H-M   'P 1'
#
loop_
_entity.id
_entity.type
_entity.pdbx_description
1 polymer ?
#
loop_
_entity_poly.entity_id
_entity_poly.type
_entity_poly.pdbx_seq_one_letter_code
_entity_poly.pdbx_strand_id
1 'polypeptide(L)'
;MTVDSRSTATPPRPQAWAGEPLSLVLYVASRVLAARCRPRLGELGLTFPQYLVMLVLWERGPVTVTELGDVLGLDSGTLSPLLKRLEFAGLVDRRRQREDERRVEVSSTPAADALRGPAQELEADVRAALPHMTLAYEDLLRALRELIGGGRPHAHGQAGGPRSEGAPSGSPAR
;
A
#
# COMPACT_ATOMS: atom_id res chain seq x y z
N MET A 1 -26.92 29.10 12.96
CA MET A 1 -26.10 27.88 12.80
C MET A 1 -26.79 27.00 11.79
N THR A 2 -26.39 27.06 10.52
CA THR A 2 -26.95 26.24 9.45
C THR A 2 -25.85 25.32 8.94
N VAL A 3 -26.16 24.04 8.97
CA VAL A 3 -25.27 22.91 8.71
C VAL A 3 -24.71 22.99 7.29
N ASP A 4 -23.38 23.05 7.18
CA ASP A 4 -22.67 22.94 5.92
C ASP A 4 -22.79 21.52 5.37
N SER A 5 -23.43 21.44 4.21
CA SER A 5 -23.74 20.21 3.48
C SER A 5 -22.46 19.76 2.78
N ARG A 6 -21.77 18.78 3.36
CA ARG A 6 -20.57 18.18 2.75
C ARG A 6 -20.91 17.66 1.36
N SER A 7 -20.50 18.44 0.36
CA SER A 7 -20.49 18.13 -1.06
C SER A 7 -19.86 16.77 -1.28
N THR A 8 -20.69 15.76 -1.53
CA THR A 8 -20.27 14.51 -2.17
C THR A 8 -20.13 14.82 -3.65
N ALA A 9 -19.01 15.45 -4.02
CA ALA A 9 -18.68 15.73 -5.40
C ALA A 9 -18.75 14.40 -6.18
N THR A 10 -19.83 14.27 -6.97
CA THR A 10 -20.00 13.16 -7.89
C THR A 10 -18.84 13.28 -8.89
N PRO A 11 -18.02 12.24 -9.08
CA PRO A 11 -16.97 12.31 -10.09
C PRO A 11 -17.61 12.63 -11.45
N PRO A 12 -16.92 13.39 -12.33
CA PRO A 12 -17.43 13.74 -13.67
C PRO A 12 -17.89 12.51 -14.48
N ARG A 13 -18.48 12.68 -15.67
CA ARG A 13 -18.92 11.53 -16.48
C ARG A 13 -17.76 10.92 -17.30
N PRO A 14 -17.81 9.63 -17.68
CA PRO A 14 -16.79 8.92 -18.48
C PRO A 14 -16.22 9.67 -19.69
N GLN A 15 -17.06 10.43 -20.39
CA GLN A 15 -16.66 11.24 -21.56
C GLN A 15 -15.79 12.46 -21.22
N ALA A 16 -15.77 12.90 -19.96
CA ALA A 16 -14.99 14.06 -19.51
C ALA A 16 -13.51 13.73 -19.22
N TRP A 17 -13.12 12.45 -19.24
CA TRP A 17 -11.72 12.04 -19.01
C TRP A 17 -11.02 11.49 -20.26
N ALA A 18 -11.71 11.48 -21.41
CA ALA A 18 -11.10 11.09 -22.67
C ALA A 18 -10.02 12.13 -23.05
N GLY A 19 -8.76 11.69 -23.10
CA GLY A 19 -7.61 12.56 -23.41
C GLY A 19 -6.87 13.13 -22.19
N GLU A 20 -7.31 12.86 -20.97
CA GLU A 20 -6.61 13.26 -19.75
C GLU A 20 -5.35 12.40 -19.48
N PRO A 21 -4.30 12.92 -18.84
CA PRO A 21 -3.13 12.14 -18.47
C PRO A 21 -3.48 10.96 -17.56
N LEU A 22 -2.95 9.76 -17.85
CA LEU A 22 -3.19 8.53 -17.08
C LEU A 22 -2.95 8.71 -15.57
N SER A 23 -1.90 9.45 -15.19
CA SER A 23 -1.56 9.72 -13.79
C SER A 23 -2.67 10.47 -13.04
N LEU A 24 -3.33 11.44 -13.69
CA LEU A 24 -4.45 12.18 -13.13
C LEU A 24 -5.66 11.26 -12.95
N VAL A 25 -5.97 10.45 -13.96
CA VAL A 25 -7.09 9.51 -13.92
C VAL A 25 -6.90 8.49 -12.80
N LEU A 26 -5.71 7.89 -12.66
CA LEU A 26 -5.40 6.94 -11.59
C LEU A 26 -5.51 7.58 -10.20
N TYR A 27 -4.97 8.79 -10.04
CA TYR A 27 -5.07 9.52 -8.79
C TYR A 27 -6.53 9.78 -8.39
N VAL A 28 -7.35 10.32 -9.29
CA VAL A 28 -8.77 10.58 -9.02
C VAL A 28 -9.54 9.28 -8.78
N ALA A 29 -9.30 8.24 -9.59
CA ALA A 29 -9.93 6.93 -9.43
C ALA A 29 -9.65 6.32 -8.05
N SER A 30 -8.40 6.36 -7.59
CA SER A 30 -8.02 5.85 -6.25
C SER A 30 -8.81 6.55 -5.13
N ARG A 31 -9.02 7.88 -5.24
CA ARG A 31 -9.77 8.65 -4.26
C ARG A 31 -11.27 8.35 -4.30
N VAL A 32 -11.83 8.22 -5.49
CA VAL A 32 -13.24 7.84 -5.68
C VAL A 32 -13.49 6.44 -5.11
N LEU A 33 -12.59 5.50 -5.36
CA LEU A 33 -12.65 4.15 -4.80
C LEU A 33 -12.63 4.18 -3.26
N ALA A 34 -11.67 4.90 -2.67
CA ALA A 34 -11.57 5.05 -1.22
C ALA A 34 -12.84 5.68 -0.62
N ALA A 35 -13.41 6.70 -1.28
CA ALA A 35 -14.65 7.35 -0.85
C ALA A 35 -15.85 6.40 -0.92
N ARG A 36 -15.95 5.58 -1.96
CA ARG A 36 -17.01 4.57 -2.13
C ARG A 36 -16.93 3.47 -1.07
N CYS A 37 -15.72 3.06 -0.72
CA CYS A 37 -15.52 2.04 0.32
C CYS A 37 -15.80 2.56 1.73
N ARG A 38 -15.72 3.87 1.94
CA ARG A 38 -15.74 4.50 3.28
C ARG A 38 -16.95 4.13 4.14
N PRO A 39 -18.21 4.11 3.66
CA PRO A 39 -19.36 3.77 4.51
C PRO A 39 -19.25 2.37 5.10
N ARG A 40 -19.02 1.36 4.25
CA ARG A 40 -18.85 -0.03 4.68
C ARG A 40 -17.62 -0.22 5.57
N LEU A 41 -16.49 0.40 5.23
CA LEU A 41 -15.31 0.35 6.10
C LEU A 41 -15.58 0.98 7.47
N GLY A 42 -16.41 2.02 7.53
CA GLY A 42 -16.87 2.62 8.77
C GLY A 42 -17.63 1.63 9.67
N GLU A 43 -18.46 0.76 9.08
CA GLU A 43 -19.15 -0.32 9.81
C GLU A 43 -18.17 -1.35 10.39
N LEU A 44 -17.03 -1.56 9.72
CA LEU A 44 -15.94 -2.42 10.19
C LEU A 44 -14.96 -1.72 11.14
N GLY A 45 -15.17 -0.44 11.45
CA GLY A 45 -14.25 0.36 12.27
C GLY A 45 -12.89 0.64 11.59
N LEU A 46 -12.84 0.57 10.26
CA LEU A 46 -11.63 0.72 9.46
C LEU A 46 -11.66 1.99 8.60
N THR A 47 -10.46 2.51 8.31
CA THR A 47 -10.23 3.46 7.22
C THR A 47 -9.66 2.75 5.99
N PHE A 48 -9.70 3.38 4.81
CA PHE A 48 -9.17 2.77 3.59
C PHE A 48 -7.68 2.36 3.69
N PRO A 49 -6.76 3.19 4.21
CA PRO A 49 -5.36 2.75 4.40
C PRO A 49 -5.21 1.61 5.41
N GLN A 50 -6.01 1.59 6.48
CA GLN A 50 -6.00 0.50 7.46
C GLN A 50 -6.51 -0.80 6.85
N TYR A 51 -7.55 -0.72 6.04
CA TYR A 51 -8.07 -1.84 5.26
C TYR A 51 -7.01 -2.43 4.32
N LEU A 52 -6.23 -1.59 3.62
CA LEU A 52 -5.13 -2.08 2.76
C LEU A 52 -4.08 -2.86 3.55
N VAL A 53 -3.75 -2.44 4.78
CA VAL A 53 -2.88 -3.23 5.66
C VAL A 53 -3.49 -4.59 5.99
N MET A 54 -4.79 -4.61 6.32
CA MET A 54 -5.49 -5.87 6.62
C MET A 54 -5.52 -6.82 5.41
N LEU A 55 -5.73 -6.31 4.20
CA LEU A 55 -5.65 -7.11 2.97
C LEU A 55 -4.29 -7.80 2.82
N VAL A 56 -3.19 -7.08 3.08
CA VAL A 56 -1.85 -7.67 3.01
C VAL A 56 -1.68 -8.76 4.07
N LEU A 57 -2.11 -8.52 5.31
CA LEU A 57 -1.98 -9.48 6.41
C LEU A 57 -2.85 -10.73 6.19
N TRP A 58 -4.08 -10.58 5.71
CA TRP A 58 -4.96 -11.73 5.45
C TRP A 58 -4.49 -12.59 4.27
N GLU A 59 -3.83 -11.98 3.29
CA GLU A 59 -3.31 -12.67 2.12
C GLU A 59 -1.96 -13.35 2.40
N ARG A 60 -1.04 -12.67 3.10
CA ARG A 60 0.35 -13.11 3.27
C ARG A 60 0.65 -13.68 4.64
N GLY A 61 -0.24 -13.50 5.62
CA GLY A 61 0.04 -13.78 7.02
C GLY A 61 0.93 -12.71 7.66
N PRO A 62 1.68 -13.07 8.72
CA PRO A 62 2.62 -12.15 9.38
C PRO A 62 3.68 -11.60 8.41
N VAL A 63 3.91 -10.30 8.44
CA VAL A 63 4.94 -9.61 7.64
C VAL A 63 5.66 -8.56 8.46
N THR A 64 6.88 -8.20 8.06
CA THR A 64 7.59 -7.08 8.67
C THR A 64 7.01 -5.73 8.25
N VAL A 65 7.22 -4.69 9.06
CA VAL A 65 6.83 -3.31 8.71
C VAL A 65 7.49 -2.86 7.41
N THR A 66 8.72 -3.31 7.13
CA THR A 66 9.43 -2.99 5.88
C THR A 66 8.74 -3.63 4.68
N GLU A 67 8.41 -4.91 4.75
CA GLU A 67 7.69 -5.60 3.67
C GLU A 67 6.31 -4.99 3.44
N LEU A 68 5.62 -4.61 4.51
CA LEU A 68 4.34 -3.90 4.42
C LEU A 68 4.51 -2.56 3.68
N GLY A 69 5.59 -1.82 3.96
CA GLY A 69 5.94 -0.58 3.26
C GLY A 69 6.25 -0.79 1.79
N ASP A 70 7.02 -1.82 1.46
CA ASP A 70 7.35 -2.18 0.07
C ASP A 70 6.09 -2.56 -0.73
N VAL A 71 5.17 -3.32 -0.14
CA VAL A 71 3.93 -3.75 -0.80
C VAL A 71 2.97 -2.58 -1.02
N LEU A 72 2.82 -1.71 -0.03
CA LEU A 72 1.87 -0.60 -0.08
C LEU A 72 2.47 0.68 -0.70
N GLY A 73 3.77 0.71 -0.96
CA GLY A 73 4.48 1.92 -1.39
C GLY A 73 4.48 3.02 -0.33
N LEU A 74 4.51 2.65 0.96
CA LEU A 74 4.42 3.58 2.09
C LEU A 74 5.73 3.59 2.89
N ASP A 75 6.14 4.78 3.31
CA ASP A 75 7.26 4.94 4.22
C ASP A 75 6.89 4.59 5.67
N SER A 76 7.92 4.43 6.51
CA SER A 76 7.77 4.08 7.93
C SER A 76 7.10 5.17 8.77
N GLY A 77 7.22 6.45 8.39
CA GLY A 77 6.56 7.58 9.03
C GLY A 77 5.05 7.58 8.80
N THR A 78 4.61 7.08 7.65
CA THR A 78 3.19 6.86 7.33
C THR A 78 2.64 5.59 8.00
N LEU A 79 3.39 4.48 7.95
CA LEU A 79 2.95 3.20 8.49
C LEU A 79 2.92 3.15 10.02
N SER A 80 3.89 3.75 10.71
CA SER A 80 3.99 3.69 12.18
C SER A 80 2.72 4.18 12.90
N PRO A 81 2.16 5.37 12.62
CA PRO A 81 0.94 5.84 13.27
C PRO A 81 -0.30 5.04 12.83
N LEU A 82 -0.32 4.49 11.62
CA LEU A 82 -1.41 3.65 11.13
C LEU A 82 -1.45 2.31 11.88
N LEU A 83 -0.31 1.64 11.97
CA LEU A 83 -0.15 0.38 12.69
C LEU A 83 -0.44 0.54 14.19
N LYS A 84 0.01 1.64 14.80
CA LYS A 84 -0.31 1.95 16.20
C LYS A 84 -1.82 2.08 16.43
N ARG A 85 -2.57 2.65 15.49
CA ARG A 85 -4.05 2.74 15.59
C ARG A 85 -4.72 1.38 15.43
N LEU A 86 -4.23 0.54 14.52
CA LEU A 86 -4.75 -0.82 14.35
C LEU A 86 -4.47 -1.70 15.58
N GLU A 87 -3.29 -1.56 16.17
CA GLU A 87 -2.89 -2.26 17.39
C GLU A 87 -3.76 -1.82 18.57
N PHE A 88 -3.98 -0.51 18.73
CA PHE A 88 -4.90 0.03 19.73
C PHE A 88 -6.35 -0.45 19.54
N ALA A 89 -6.79 -0.64 18.30
CA ALA A 89 -8.09 -1.22 17.97
C ALA A 89 -8.16 -2.75 18.18
N GLY A 90 -7.06 -3.39 18.57
CA GLY A 90 -6.98 -4.83 18.79
C GLY A 90 -7.00 -5.66 17.50
N LEU A 91 -6.71 -5.05 16.35
CA LEU A 91 -6.78 -5.69 15.03
C LEU A 91 -5.42 -6.23 14.55
N VAL A 92 -4.32 -5.72 15.08
CA VAL A 92 -2.98 -6.24 14.76
C VAL A 92 -2.14 -6.40 16.02
N ASP A 93 -1.29 -7.42 15.99
CA ASP A 93 -0.22 -7.64 16.96
C ASP A 93 1.10 -7.20 16.35
N ARG A 94 1.92 -6.46 17.11
CA ARG A 94 3.28 -6.07 16.72
C ARG A 94 4.30 -6.68 17.64
N ARG A 95 5.30 -7.35 17.07
CA ARG A 95 6.36 -8.02 17.83
C ARG A 95 7.72 -7.66 17.26
N ARG A 96 8.65 -7.24 18.12
CA ARG A 96 10.06 -7.11 17.73
C ARG A 96 10.63 -8.51 17.59
N GLN A 97 11.29 -8.78 16.46
CA GLN A 97 11.96 -10.05 16.27
C GLN A 97 13.16 -10.15 17.21
N ARG A 98 13.38 -11.34 17.79
CA ARG A 98 14.44 -11.59 18.77
C ARG A 98 15.85 -11.54 18.16
N GLU A 99 15.94 -11.84 16.87
CA GLU A 99 17.21 -11.96 16.14
C GLU A 99 17.70 -10.61 15.60
N ASP A 100 16.78 -9.65 15.38
CA ASP A 100 17.08 -8.27 15.01
C ASP A 100 15.98 -7.36 15.56
N GLU A 101 16.26 -6.66 16.66
CA GLU A 101 15.29 -5.77 17.32
C GLU A 101 14.82 -4.62 16.42
N ARG A 102 15.52 -4.38 15.32
CA ARG A 102 15.15 -3.38 14.30
C ARG A 102 14.03 -3.88 13.38
N ARG A 103 13.73 -5.18 13.38
CA ARG A 103 12.64 -5.78 12.61
C ARG A 103 11.41 -5.93 13.49
N VAL A 104 10.37 -5.18 13.13
CA VAL A 104 9.04 -5.33 13.73
C VAL A 104 8.18 -6.15 12.79
N GLU A 105 7.72 -7.29 13.27
CA GLU A 105 6.72 -8.12 12.63
C GLU A 105 5.32 -7.65 13.04
N VAL A 106 4.40 -7.73 12.10
CA VAL A 106 2.99 -7.37 12.24
C VAL A 106 2.16 -8.58 11.82
N SER A 107 1.15 -8.92 12.61
CA SER A 107 0.24 -10.04 12.33
C SER A 107 -1.21 -9.62 12.61
N SER A 108 -2.19 -10.24 11.94
CA SER A 108 -3.60 -10.05 12.29
C SER A 108 -3.93 -10.76 13.61
N THR A 109 -4.87 -10.19 14.35
CA THR A 109 -5.47 -10.84 15.52
C THR A 109 -6.70 -11.65 15.11
N PRO A 110 -7.22 -12.53 15.99
CA PRO A 110 -8.49 -13.20 15.74
C PRO A 110 -9.67 -12.22 15.51
N ALA A 111 -9.65 -11.06 16.16
CA ALA A 111 -10.64 -10.02 15.96
C ALA A 111 -10.56 -9.43 14.53
N ALA A 112 -9.36 -9.23 14.02
CA ALA A 112 -9.15 -8.86 12.63
C ALA A 112 -9.58 -9.96 11.65
N ASP A 113 -9.25 -11.21 11.91
CA ASP A 113 -9.61 -12.32 11.01
C ASP A 113 -11.13 -12.49 10.87
N ALA A 114 -11.89 -12.17 11.93
CA ALA A 114 -13.35 -12.13 11.87
C ALA A 114 -13.90 -11.07 10.89
N LEU A 115 -13.13 -10.01 10.61
CA LEU A 115 -13.52 -8.97 9.64
C LEU A 115 -13.23 -9.38 8.18
N ARG A 116 -12.53 -10.49 7.93
CA ARG A 116 -12.12 -10.90 6.58
C ARG A 116 -13.30 -11.17 5.66
N GLY A 117 -14.35 -11.83 6.15
CA GLY A 117 -15.57 -12.10 5.36
C GLY A 117 -16.27 -10.80 4.89
N PRO A 118 -16.67 -9.91 5.83
CA PRO A 118 -17.23 -8.60 5.47
C PRO A 118 -16.32 -7.76 4.55
N ALA A 119 -15.00 -7.85 4.74
CA ALA A 119 -14.02 -7.20 3.88
C ALA A 119 -13.97 -7.76 2.45
N GLN A 120 -14.24 -9.06 2.25
CA GLN A 120 -14.33 -9.68 0.92
C GLN A 120 -15.58 -9.23 0.18
N GLU A 121 -16.70 -9.03 0.88
CA GLU A 121 -17.93 -8.49 0.29
C GLU A 121 -17.73 -7.07 -0.25
N LEU A 122 -16.85 -6.28 0.37
CA LEU A 122 -16.47 -4.97 -0.13
C LEU A 122 -15.73 -5.04 -1.48
N GLU A 123 -14.79 -5.98 -1.65
CA GLU A 123 -14.12 -6.18 -2.95
C GLU A 123 -15.09 -6.65 -4.04
N ALA A 124 -16.05 -7.50 -3.68
CA ALA A 124 -17.10 -7.93 -4.60
C ALA A 124 -17.96 -6.74 -5.07
N ASP A 125 -18.33 -5.84 -4.16
CA ASP A 125 -19.04 -4.59 -4.47
C ASP A 125 -18.24 -3.66 -5.38
N VAL A 126 -16.93 -3.52 -5.14
CA VAL A 126 -16.03 -2.72 -5.99
C VAL A 126 -15.97 -3.31 -7.40
N ARG A 127 -15.82 -4.62 -7.52
CA ARG A 127 -15.83 -5.32 -8.81
C ARG A 127 -17.16 -5.13 -9.54
N ALA A 128 -18.28 -5.30 -8.83
CA ALA A 128 -19.62 -5.13 -9.37
C ALA A 128 -19.95 -3.68 -9.76
N ALA A 129 -19.18 -2.70 -9.26
CA ALA A 129 -19.30 -1.28 -9.60
C ALA A 129 -18.55 -0.87 -10.88
N LEU A 130 -17.73 -1.76 -11.46
CA LEU A 130 -17.00 -1.55 -12.70
C LEU A 130 -17.63 -2.22 -13.97
N PRO A 131 -18.95 -2.51 -14.07
CA PRO A 131 -19.51 -3.43 -15.06
C PRO A 131 -19.61 -2.84 -16.48
N HIS A 132 -19.03 -1.66 -16.71
CA HIS A 132 -19.07 -0.96 -18.00
C HIS A 132 -17.69 -0.67 -18.59
N MET A 133 -16.65 -1.36 -18.12
CA MET A 133 -15.35 -1.29 -18.78
C MET A 133 -15.37 -2.11 -20.07
N THR A 134 -14.89 -1.52 -21.17
CA THR A 134 -14.60 -2.22 -22.43
C THR A 134 -13.54 -3.31 -22.25
N LEU A 135 -12.73 -3.20 -21.20
CA LEU A 135 -11.70 -4.16 -20.80
C LEU A 135 -12.26 -5.11 -19.73
N ALA A 136 -11.92 -6.40 -19.79
CA ALA A 136 -12.24 -7.31 -18.69
C ALA A 136 -11.50 -6.86 -17.40
N TYR A 137 -12.12 -7.02 -16.24
CA TYR A 137 -11.53 -6.65 -14.94
C TYR A 137 -10.12 -7.24 -14.75
N GLU A 138 -9.90 -8.47 -15.19
CA GLU A 138 -8.60 -9.14 -15.12
C GLU A 138 -7.53 -8.50 -16.03
N ASP A 139 -7.93 -7.96 -17.19
CA ASP A 139 -7.01 -7.24 -18.07
C ASP A 139 -6.59 -5.90 -17.46
N LEU A 140 -7.50 -5.22 -16.75
CA LEU A 140 -7.18 -3.99 -16.02
C LEU A 140 -6.16 -4.29 -14.91
N LEU A 141 -6.42 -5.33 -14.11
CA LEU A 141 -5.49 -5.75 -13.06
C LEU A 141 -4.13 -6.12 -13.65
N ARG A 142 -4.09 -6.81 -14.80
CA ARG A 142 -2.83 -7.11 -15.49
C ARG A 142 -2.07 -5.84 -15.86
N ALA A 143 -2.72 -4.89 -16.54
CA ALA A 143 -2.09 -3.63 -16.94
C ALA A 143 -1.57 -2.82 -15.74
N LEU A 144 -2.33 -2.75 -14.64
CA LEU A 144 -1.90 -2.08 -13.42
C LEU A 144 -0.74 -2.80 -12.72
N ARG A 145 -0.74 -4.13 -12.70
CA ARG A 145 0.38 -4.93 -12.16
C ARG A 145 1.65 -4.73 -12.98
N GLU A 146 1.54 -4.66 -14.30
CA GLU A 146 2.67 -4.35 -15.19
C GLU A 146 3.19 -2.93 -14.93
N LEU A 147 2.31 -1.94 -14.73
CA LEU A 147 2.71 -0.58 -14.37
C LEU A 147 3.45 -0.52 -13.03
N ILE A 148 2.98 -1.26 -12.02
CA ILE A 148 3.59 -1.32 -10.68
C ILE A 148 4.93 -2.09 -10.73
N GLY A 149 4.96 -3.22 -11.45
CA GLY A 149 6.14 -4.08 -11.56
C GLY A 149 7.23 -3.56 -12.51
N GLY A 150 6.85 -2.75 -13.51
CA GLY A 150 7.73 -2.18 -14.53
C GLY A 150 8.61 -1.02 -14.05
N GLY A 151 8.52 -0.63 -12.78
CA GLY A 151 9.27 0.46 -12.16
C GLY A 151 10.57 0.09 -11.46
N ARG A 152 11.12 -1.12 -11.64
CA ARG A 152 12.43 -1.50 -11.05
C ARG A 152 13.30 -2.35 -11.97
N PRO A 153 14.34 -1.79 -12.61
CA PRO A 153 15.62 -2.48 -12.64
C PRO A 153 16.21 -2.41 -11.22
N HIS A 154 16.35 -3.58 -10.60
CA HIS A 154 17.19 -3.76 -9.42
C HIS A 154 18.63 -3.32 -9.75
N ALA A 155 19.07 -2.17 -9.24
CA ALA A 155 20.49 -1.94 -9.00
C ALA A 155 20.80 -2.37 -7.57
N HIS A 156 20.98 -3.69 -7.39
CA HIS A 156 21.72 -4.20 -6.24
C HIS A 156 23.21 -3.89 -6.41
N GLY A 157 23.85 -3.65 -5.28
CA GLY A 157 25.10 -2.93 -5.15
C GLY A 157 26.31 -3.59 -5.80
N GLN A 158 27.24 -2.74 -6.21
CA GLN A 158 28.65 -3.12 -6.25
C GLN A 158 29.23 -2.99 -4.85
N ALA A 159 29.62 -4.12 -4.25
CA ALA A 159 30.59 -4.16 -3.17
C ALA A 159 31.50 -5.38 -3.34
N GLY A 160 32.80 -5.11 -3.57
CA GLY A 160 33.95 -6.03 -3.38
C GLY A 160 34.37 -6.81 -4.63
N GLY A 161 35.64 -6.80 -5.07
CA GLY A 161 36.91 -6.32 -4.51
C GLY A 161 38.04 -6.38 -5.58
N PRO A 162 39.34 -6.51 -5.25
CA PRO A 162 39.98 -6.68 -3.95
C PRO A 162 41.01 -5.58 -3.60
N ARG A 163 41.47 -5.64 -2.34
CA ARG A 163 42.63 -4.92 -1.80
C ARG A 163 43.94 -5.54 -2.33
N SER A 164 44.91 -4.68 -2.65
CA SER A 164 46.36 -4.92 -2.54
C SER A 164 46.99 -3.57 -2.18
N GLU A 165 47.29 -3.31 -0.92
CA GLU A 165 48.61 -3.48 -0.28
C GLU A 165 49.75 -2.71 -0.96
N GLY A 166 50.38 -1.79 -0.19
CA GLY A 166 51.79 -1.43 -0.35
C GLY A 166 52.10 -0.02 -0.86
N ALA A 167 52.04 0.98 0.02
CA ALA A 167 53.01 2.10 -0.03
C ALA A 167 54.28 1.63 0.74
N PRO A 168 55.50 2.14 0.44
CA PRO A 168 55.82 3.52 0.78
C PRO A 168 56.83 4.25 -0.13
N SER A 169 56.75 5.59 -0.05
CA SER A 169 57.87 6.55 0.11
C SER A 169 59.07 6.48 -0.84
N GLY A 170 59.25 7.54 -1.62
CA GLY A 170 60.55 7.87 -2.23
C GLY A 170 60.50 9.04 -3.20
N SER A 171 60.52 10.26 -2.68
CA SER A 171 60.80 11.48 -3.44
C SER A 171 62.27 11.49 -3.89
N PRO A 172 62.61 12.01 -5.09
CA PRO A 172 63.89 12.68 -5.25
C PRO A 172 63.72 14.11 -5.74
N ALA A 173 64.47 14.98 -5.07
CA ALA A 173 64.69 16.36 -5.42
C ALA A 173 65.34 16.51 -6.81
N ARG A 174 64.92 17.53 -7.55
CA ARG A 174 65.82 18.51 -8.17
C ARG A 174 65.06 19.74 -8.66
#